data_AF-A0AAE0NSJ3-F1
#
_entry.id   AF-A0AAE0NSJ3-F1
#
_cell.length_a   1.000
_cell.length_b   1.000
_cell.length_c   1.000
_cell.angle_alpha   90.00
_cell.angle_beta   90.00
_cell.angle_gamma   90.00
#
_symmetry.space_group_name_H-M   'P 1'
#
loop_
_entity.id
_entity.type
_entity.pdbx_description
1 polymer ?
#
loop_
_entity_poly.entity_id
_entity_poly.type
_entity_poly.pdbx_seq_one_letter_code
_entity_poly.pdbx_strand_id
1 'polypeptide(L)'
;MVLGSQPERPYAAMSYCWGPVPTTTNMTVDDRRVRVPESAVSALRKVTREQTGELIWIDAICINQEDVAEKGRQVGMMKDIYTHASEVRIWLGELEDDVAVSAIESAKRIHDQCVQAMNGLQDLAIHLYGHQGGGFKYSDAPLPDGCDWEALRALYSLP
;
A
#
# COMPACT_ATOMS: atom_id res chain seq x y z
N MET A 1 -5.98 20.20 -0.74
CA MET A 1 -7.05 19.85 -1.72
C MET A 1 -8.21 19.27 -0.94
N VAL A 2 -9.32 20.00 -0.77
CA VAL A 2 -10.50 19.49 -0.05
C VAL A 2 -11.40 18.81 -1.08
N LEU A 3 -11.39 17.49 -1.12
CA LEU A 3 -12.15 16.69 -2.09
C LEU A 3 -13.60 16.53 -1.61
N GLY A 4 -14.46 17.54 -1.81
CA GLY A 4 -15.91 17.48 -1.51
C GLY A 4 -16.80 17.12 -2.70
N SER A 5 -16.22 17.06 -3.90
CA SER A 5 -16.87 16.79 -5.19
C SER A 5 -15.82 16.25 -6.16
N GLN A 6 -16.25 15.52 -7.20
CA GLN A 6 -15.39 14.91 -8.23
C GLN A 6 -14.21 15.83 -8.58
N PRO A 7 -12.96 15.35 -8.47
CA PRO A 7 -11.81 16.21 -8.67
C PRO A 7 -11.72 16.66 -10.13
N GLU A 8 -11.55 17.97 -10.34
CA GLU A 8 -11.45 18.57 -11.67
C GLU A 8 -10.22 18.09 -12.46
N ARG A 9 -9.25 17.46 -11.80
CA ARG A 9 -8.07 16.86 -12.42
C ARG A 9 -7.80 15.45 -11.88
N PRO A 10 -7.34 14.52 -12.74
CA PRO A 10 -6.87 13.22 -12.30
C PRO A 10 -5.75 13.35 -11.26
N TYR A 11 -5.74 12.43 -10.30
CA TYR A 11 -4.74 12.38 -9.24
C TYR A 11 -4.50 10.93 -8.81
N ALA A 12 -3.25 10.61 -8.47
CA ALA A 12 -2.89 9.36 -7.84
C ALA A 12 -3.08 9.45 -6.32
N ALA A 13 -3.57 8.40 -5.69
CA ALA A 13 -3.60 8.28 -4.23
C ALA A 13 -2.38 7.49 -3.75
N MET A 14 -1.70 7.99 -2.71
CA MET A 14 -0.60 7.29 -2.07
C MET A 14 -1.11 6.39 -0.94
N SER A 15 -0.66 5.14 -0.93
CA SER A 15 -0.88 4.18 0.16
C SER A 15 0.48 3.85 0.77
N TYR A 16 0.65 4.11 2.06
CA TYR A 16 1.93 3.96 2.76
C TYR A 16 1.68 3.69 4.25
N CYS A 17 2.64 3.05 4.91
CA CYS A 17 2.55 2.80 6.35
C CYS A 17 2.97 4.05 7.14
N TRP A 18 2.17 4.47 8.12
CA TRP A 18 2.57 5.50 9.09
C TRP A 18 3.62 4.98 10.09
N GLY A 19 3.74 3.66 10.23
CA GLY A 19 4.61 2.99 11.19
C GLY A 19 4.04 2.97 12.62
N PRO A 20 4.56 2.08 13.49
CA PRO A 20 4.09 1.93 14.88
C PRO A 20 4.47 3.12 15.78
N VAL A 21 5.57 3.80 15.47
CA VAL A 21 5.99 5.06 16.11
C VAL A 21 6.37 6.02 14.98
N PRO A 22 5.48 6.90 14.52
CA PRO A 22 5.78 7.79 13.41
C PRO A 22 6.86 8.79 13.85
N THR A 23 8.09 8.58 13.41
CA THR A 23 9.07 9.66 13.33
C THR A 23 8.56 10.67 12.31
N THR A 24 8.56 11.93 12.72
CA THR A 24 8.06 13.01 11.88
C THR A 24 9.20 13.93 11.49
N THR A 25 9.20 14.36 10.23
CA THR A 25 10.13 15.36 9.73
C THR A 25 9.38 16.58 9.21
N ASN A 26 10.08 17.71 9.13
CA ASN A 26 9.52 18.93 8.58
C ASN A 26 9.66 18.92 7.05
N MET A 27 8.55 19.21 6.37
CA MET A 27 8.49 19.44 4.93
C MET A 27 7.94 20.84 4.68
N THR A 28 8.38 21.50 3.62
CA THR A 28 7.79 22.76 3.17
C THR A 28 6.79 22.48 2.05
N VAL A 29 5.55 22.91 2.23
CA VAL A 29 4.45 22.82 1.25
C VAL A 29 3.86 24.23 1.13
N ASP A 30 3.85 24.81 -0.07
CA ASP A 30 3.38 26.19 -0.32
C ASP A 30 3.95 27.21 0.68
N ASP A 31 5.27 27.21 0.87
CA ASP A 31 6.01 28.04 1.83
C ASP A 31 5.64 27.86 3.32
N ARG A 32 4.86 26.83 3.66
CA ARG A 32 4.50 26.47 5.03
C ARG A 32 5.22 25.22 5.47
N ARG A 33 5.73 25.24 6.71
CA ARG A 33 6.31 24.03 7.33
C ARG A 33 5.19 23.15 7.88
N VAL A 34 5.14 21.93 7.40
CA VAL A 34 4.24 20.87 7.86
C VAL A 34 5.05 19.72 8.43
N ARG A 35 4.56 19.15 9.52
CA ARG A 35 5.14 17.96 10.16
C ARG A 35 4.46 16.72 9.59
N VAL A 36 5.23 15.87 8.93
CA VAL A 36 4.71 14.68 8.25
C VAL A 36 5.51 13.43 8.64
N PRO A 37 4.90 12.24 8.61
CA PRO A 37 5.64 10.99 8.82
C PRO A 37 6.81 10.86 7.84
N GLU A 38 7.95 10.33 8.29
CA GLU A 38 9.12 10.10 7.43
C GLU A 38 8.80 9.18 6.24
N SER A 39 7.96 8.18 6.45
CA SER A 39 7.49 7.27 5.39
C SER A 39 6.75 8.01 4.27
N ALA A 40 5.93 9.02 4.61
CA ALA A 40 5.26 9.89 3.62
C ALA A 40 6.30 10.65 2.78
N VAL A 41 7.37 11.15 3.44
CA VAL A 41 8.44 11.89 2.76
C VAL A 41 9.23 10.98 1.84
N SER A 42 9.60 9.77 2.26
CA SER A 42 10.30 8.80 1.41
C SER A 42 9.46 8.41 0.20
N ALA A 43 8.18 8.11 0.40
CA ALA A 43 7.25 7.80 -0.69
C ALA A 43 7.16 8.95 -1.71
N LEU A 44 6.95 10.18 -1.25
CA LEU A 44 6.89 11.36 -2.11
C LEU A 44 8.21 11.63 -2.84
N ARG A 45 9.36 11.41 -2.19
CA ARG A 45 10.68 11.56 -2.82
C ARG A 45 10.88 10.58 -3.96
N LYS A 46 10.50 9.30 -3.81
CA LYS A 46 10.59 8.31 -4.90
C LYS A 46 9.73 8.76 -6.09
N VAL A 47 8.47 9.13 -5.85
CA VAL A 47 7.59 9.59 -6.94
C VAL A 47 8.07 10.88 -7.59
N THR A 48 8.55 11.86 -6.81
CA THR A 48 9.03 13.13 -7.37
C THR A 48 10.25 12.93 -8.27
N ARG A 49 11.14 11.99 -7.93
CA ARG A 49 12.31 11.64 -8.76
C ARG A 49 11.92 11.05 -10.12
N GLU A 50 10.77 10.38 -10.20
CA GLU A 50 10.23 9.83 -11.44
C GLU A 50 9.65 10.92 -12.37
N GLN A 51 9.53 12.17 -11.89
CA GLN A 51 9.12 13.35 -12.66
C GLN A 51 7.80 13.16 -13.44
N THR A 52 6.83 12.46 -12.84
CA THR A 52 5.57 12.11 -13.52
C THR A 52 4.66 13.33 -13.79
N GLY A 53 4.88 14.45 -13.11
CA GLY A 53 4.05 15.66 -13.22
C GLY A 53 2.60 15.47 -12.75
N GLU A 54 2.30 14.33 -12.11
CA GLU A 54 0.96 13.96 -11.68
C GLU A 54 0.60 14.59 -10.32
N LEU A 55 -0.68 14.88 -10.12
CA LEU A 55 -1.19 15.28 -8.81
C LEU A 55 -1.23 14.06 -7.87
N ILE A 56 -0.70 14.22 -6.66
CA ILE A 56 -0.68 13.15 -5.66
C ILE A 56 -1.48 13.59 -4.46
N TRP A 57 -2.44 12.74 -4.08
CA TRP A 57 -3.09 12.83 -2.79
C TRP A 57 -2.37 11.91 -1.79
N ILE A 58 -2.00 12.48 -0.64
CA ILE A 58 -1.40 11.76 0.48
C ILE A 58 -1.98 12.32 1.79
N ASP A 59 -2.53 11.45 2.63
CA ASP A 59 -3.29 11.85 3.81
C ASP A 59 -2.52 12.80 4.76
N ALA A 60 -1.23 12.56 4.98
CA ALA A 60 -0.41 13.35 5.90
C ALA A 60 -0.27 14.83 5.53
N ILE A 61 -0.50 15.17 4.25
CA ILE A 61 -0.42 16.55 3.75
C ILE A 61 -1.80 17.08 3.38
N CYS A 62 -2.63 16.25 2.76
CA CYS A 62 -3.92 16.68 2.22
C CYS A 62 -5.01 16.79 3.29
N ILE A 63 -4.86 16.12 4.43
CA ILE A 63 -5.76 16.22 5.58
C ILE A 63 -5.10 17.12 6.63
N ASN A 64 -5.88 18.04 7.22
CA ASN A 64 -5.41 18.83 8.34
C ASN A 64 -5.33 17.94 9.58
N GLN A 65 -4.12 17.46 9.88
CA GLN A 65 -3.89 16.54 10.99
C GLN A 65 -4.17 17.17 12.37
N GLU A 66 -4.22 18.50 12.47
CA GLU A 66 -4.47 19.23 13.72
C GLU A 66 -5.97 19.49 13.98
N ASP A 67 -6.82 19.42 12.94
CA ASP A 67 -8.27 19.59 13.07
C ASP A 67 -8.96 18.22 13.11
N VAL A 68 -9.30 17.77 14.32
CA VAL A 68 -9.96 16.47 14.55
C VAL A 68 -11.29 16.35 13.80
N ALA A 69 -12.04 17.46 13.65
CA ALA A 69 -13.34 17.42 12.98
C ALA A 69 -13.17 17.32 11.45
N GLU A 70 -12.20 18.04 10.88
CA GLU A 70 -11.86 17.93 9.46
C GLU A 70 -11.26 16.57 9.13
N LYS A 71 -10.31 16.11 9.94
CA LYS A 71 -9.74 14.78 9.85
C LYS A 71 -10.81 13.70 9.90
N GLY A 72 -11.76 13.78 10.83
CA GLY A 72 -12.87 12.84 10.92
C GLY A 72 -13.71 12.78 9.63
N ARG A 73 -14.00 13.95 9.02
CA ARG A 73 -14.71 14.01 7.73
C ARG A 73 -13.88 13.38 6.61
N GLN A 74 -12.61 13.75 6.47
CA GLN A 74 -11.74 13.21 5.41
C GLN A 74 -11.53 11.70 5.54
N VAL A 75 -11.33 11.20 6.76
CA VAL A 75 -11.24 9.77 7.04
C VAL A 75 -12.54 9.06 6.62
N GLY A 76 -13.70 9.65 6.91
CA GLY A 76 -15.00 9.15 6.44
C GLY A 76 -15.13 9.12 4.91
N MET A 77 -14.35 9.92 4.19
CA MET A 77 -14.33 10.01 2.73
C MET A 77 -13.21 9.19 2.07
N MET A 78 -12.35 8.50 2.83
CA MET A 78 -11.22 7.76 2.27
C MET A 78 -11.65 6.77 1.19
N LYS A 79 -12.76 6.06 1.39
CA LYS A 79 -13.30 5.15 0.37
C LYS A 79 -13.49 5.86 -0.97
N ASP A 80 -14.13 7.03 -0.95
CA ASP A 80 -14.43 7.79 -2.17
C ASP A 80 -13.15 8.38 -2.76
N ILE A 81 -12.21 8.84 -1.94
CA ILE A 81 -10.90 9.34 -2.41
C ILE A 81 -10.16 8.24 -3.18
N TYR A 82 -9.94 7.08 -2.57
CA TYR A 82 -9.23 5.98 -3.23
C TYR A 82 -10.00 5.43 -4.45
N THR A 83 -11.33 5.41 -4.40
CA THR A 83 -12.16 4.95 -5.55
C THR A 83 -12.06 5.89 -6.75
N HIS A 84 -11.92 7.19 -6.54
CA HIS A 84 -11.86 8.19 -7.62
C HIS A 84 -10.44 8.57 -8.05
N ALA A 85 -9.40 7.97 -7.45
CA ALA A 85 -8.03 8.16 -7.89
C ALA A 85 -7.80 7.52 -9.28
N SER A 86 -6.95 8.13 -10.11
CA SER A 86 -6.53 7.55 -11.39
C SER A 86 -5.79 6.22 -11.19
N GLU A 87 -4.98 6.18 -10.14
CA GLU A 87 -4.26 5.01 -9.67
C GLU A 87 -3.97 5.11 -8.17
N VAL A 88 -3.62 3.98 -7.57
CA VAL A 88 -3.13 3.93 -6.19
C VAL A 88 -1.68 3.47 -6.22
N ARG A 89 -0.78 4.33 -5.74
CA ARG A 89 0.65 4.00 -5.59
C ARG A 89 0.89 3.47 -4.19
N ILE A 90 1.40 2.24 -4.11
CA ILE A 90 1.67 1.57 -2.83
C ILE A 90 3.16 1.70 -2.53
N TRP A 91 3.48 2.33 -1.41
CA TRP A 91 4.82 2.42 -0.87
C TRP A 91 5.01 1.35 0.21
N LEU A 92 5.86 0.36 -0.09
CA LEU A 92 6.18 -0.73 0.82
C LEU A 92 7.43 -0.47 1.67
N GLY A 93 8.22 0.56 1.34
CA GLY A 93 9.48 0.88 2.00
C GLY A 93 10.64 0.99 1.02
N GLU A 94 11.84 1.27 1.54
CA GLU A 94 13.05 1.34 0.72
C GLU A 94 13.67 -0.04 0.56
N LEU A 95 13.80 -0.47 -0.69
CA LEU A 95 14.57 -1.63 -1.13
C LEU A 95 15.38 -1.25 -2.35
N GLU A 96 16.48 -1.97 -2.57
CA GLU A 96 17.18 -1.94 -3.85
C GLU A 96 16.26 -2.49 -4.94
N ASP A 97 16.28 -1.87 -6.13
CA ASP A 97 15.29 -2.15 -7.18
C ASP A 97 15.33 -3.63 -7.63
N ASP A 98 16.53 -4.26 -7.65
CA ASP A 98 16.72 -5.68 -7.96
C ASP A 98 16.14 -6.60 -6.88
N VAL A 99 16.36 -6.28 -5.61
CA VAL A 99 15.78 -7.01 -4.46
C VAL A 99 14.25 -6.88 -4.49
N ALA A 100 13.71 -5.69 -4.74
CA ALA A 100 12.28 -5.45 -4.83
C ALA A 100 11.64 -6.27 -5.97
N VAL A 101 12.25 -6.27 -7.16
CA VAL A 101 11.79 -7.07 -8.30
C VAL A 101 11.83 -8.56 -7.96
N SER A 102 12.94 -9.05 -7.39
CA SER A 102 13.10 -10.46 -7.00
C SER A 102 12.05 -10.91 -5.98
N ALA A 103 11.74 -10.05 -4.99
CA ALA A 103 10.72 -10.31 -3.99
C ALA A 103 9.32 -10.41 -4.62
N ILE A 104 8.96 -9.49 -5.53
CA ILE A 104 7.67 -9.50 -6.21
C ILE A 104 7.54 -10.70 -7.14
N GLU A 105 8.58 -11.07 -7.87
CA GLU A 105 8.59 -12.28 -8.70
C GLU A 105 8.39 -13.54 -7.85
N SER A 106 9.07 -13.61 -6.70
CA SER A 106 8.95 -14.74 -5.78
C SER A 106 7.55 -14.82 -5.17
N ALA A 107 6.95 -13.68 -4.80
CA ALA A 107 5.57 -13.61 -4.33
C ALA A 107 4.57 -14.05 -5.41
N LYS A 108 4.80 -13.65 -6.67
CA LYS A 108 3.98 -14.08 -7.82
C LYS A 108 4.08 -15.60 -8.03
N ARG A 109 5.27 -16.19 -7.97
CA ARG A 109 5.45 -17.65 -8.07
C ARG A 109 4.64 -18.40 -7.01
N ILE A 110 4.69 -17.93 -5.76
CA ILE A 110 3.90 -18.49 -4.66
C ILE A 110 2.39 -18.33 -4.93
N HIS A 111 1.96 -17.14 -5.35
CA HIS A 111 0.57 -16.88 -5.70
C HIS A 111 0.07 -17.81 -6.80
N ASP A 112 0.81 -17.93 -7.90
CA ASP A 112 0.43 -18.74 -9.05
C ASP A 112 0.33 -20.22 -8.67
N GLN A 113 1.28 -20.74 -7.88
CA GLN A 113 1.21 -22.10 -7.39
C GLN A 113 0.02 -22.32 -6.45
N CYS A 114 -0.24 -21.37 -5.54
CA CYS A 114 -1.44 -21.41 -4.70
C CYS A 114 -2.70 -21.44 -5.56
N VAL A 115 -2.82 -20.57 -6.56
CA VAL A 115 -3.97 -20.54 -7.47
C VAL A 115 -4.10 -21.85 -8.25
N GLN A 116 -3.01 -22.42 -8.76
CA GLN A 116 -3.03 -23.70 -9.46
C GLN A 116 -3.47 -24.85 -8.55
N ALA A 117 -2.95 -24.91 -7.32
CA ALA A 117 -3.39 -25.88 -6.33
C ALA A 117 -4.87 -25.68 -5.94
N MET A 118 -5.33 -24.43 -5.91
CA MET A 118 -6.72 -24.05 -5.64
C MET A 118 -7.66 -24.14 -6.85
N ASN A 119 -7.16 -24.28 -8.08
CA ASN A 119 -8.01 -24.49 -9.26
C ASN A 119 -8.73 -25.85 -9.22
N GLY A 120 -8.28 -26.80 -8.39
CA GLY A 120 -9.03 -28.01 -8.02
C GLY A 120 -10.07 -27.80 -6.91
N LEU A 121 -10.16 -26.59 -6.34
CA LEU A 121 -10.99 -26.22 -5.18
C LEU A 121 -11.98 -25.11 -5.54
N GLN A 122 -12.88 -25.36 -6.50
CA GLN A 122 -14.12 -24.56 -6.62
C GLN A 122 -14.90 -24.47 -5.28
N ASP A 123 -14.61 -25.37 -4.34
CA ASP A 123 -15.11 -25.36 -2.96
C ASP A 123 -14.35 -24.45 -1.97
N LEU A 124 -13.18 -23.88 -2.28
CA LEU A 124 -12.43 -23.09 -1.29
C LEU A 124 -13.15 -21.78 -0.94
N ALA A 125 -13.77 -21.13 -1.91
CA ALA A 125 -14.60 -19.95 -1.66
C ALA A 125 -15.85 -20.30 -0.83
N ILE A 126 -16.44 -21.49 -1.05
CA ILE A 126 -17.58 -21.99 -0.27
C ILE A 126 -17.14 -22.37 1.15
N HIS A 127 -15.90 -22.86 1.35
CA HIS A 127 -15.39 -23.31 2.64
C HIS A 127 -14.71 -22.25 3.51
N LEU A 128 -14.09 -21.22 2.91
CA LEU A 128 -13.52 -20.09 3.67
C LEU A 128 -14.61 -19.19 4.26
N TYR A 129 -15.74 -19.08 3.56
CA TYR A 129 -16.87 -18.23 3.97
C TYR A 129 -18.09 -19.03 4.49
N GLY A 130 -18.08 -20.36 4.34
CA GLY A 130 -19.06 -21.30 4.89
C GLY A 130 -18.75 -21.65 6.35
N HIS A 131 -19.66 -21.28 7.23
CA HIS A 131 -19.56 -21.35 8.68
C HIS A 131 -19.15 -22.72 9.29
N GLN A 132 -18.48 -22.62 10.45
CA GLN A 132 -18.23 -23.61 11.52
C GLN A 132 -16.92 -24.43 11.47
N GLY A 133 -15.86 -23.91 12.13
CA GLY A 133 -14.98 -24.76 12.96
C GLY A 133 -13.82 -25.53 12.33
N GLY A 134 -13.38 -25.24 11.11
CA GLY A 134 -12.24 -25.93 10.48
C GLY A 134 -10.90 -25.27 10.79
N GLY A 135 -9.92 -26.03 11.29
CA GLY A 135 -8.54 -25.56 11.48
C GLY A 135 -7.89 -25.05 10.18
N PHE A 136 -6.77 -24.33 10.31
CA PHE A 136 -6.02 -23.84 9.15
C PHE A 136 -5.75 -24.98 8.16
N LYS A 137 -6.24 -24.85 6.93
CA LYS A 137 -5.90 -25.78 5.85
C LYS A 137 -4.54 -25.37 5.30
N TYR A 138 -3.57 -26.26 5.41
CA TYR A 138 -2.26 -26.14 4.78
C TYR A 138 -2.17 -27.10 3.58
N SER A 139 -1.37 -26.74 2.60
CA SER A 139 -1.02 -27.63 1.49
C SER A 139 0.28 -28.36 1.86
N ASP A 140 0.34 -29.67 1.60
CA ASP A 140 1.58 -30.44 1.67
C ASP A 140 2.42 -30.30 0.38
N ALA A 141 1.94 -29.52 -0.60
CA ALA A 141 2.71 -29.23 -1.79
C ALA A 141 3.98 -28.43 -1.42
N PRO A 142 5.15 -28.78 -2.00
CA PRO A 142 6.36 -28.03 -1.76
C PRO A 142 6.21 -26.58 -2.24
N LEU A 143 6.92 -25.65 -1.62
CA LEU A 143 7.00 -24.27 -2.09
C LEU A 143 7.64 -24.20 -3.49
N PRO A 144 7.40 -23.13 -4.27
CA PRO A 144 7.89 -23.06 -5.64
C PRO A 144 9.42 -22.99 -5.68
N ASP A 145 10.03 -23.72 -6.60
CA ASP A 145 11.45 -23.60 -6.89
C ASP A 145 11.78 -22.23 -7.49
N GLY A 146 13.02 -21.77 -7.25
CA GLY A 146 13.51 -20.51 -7.80
C GLY A 146 12.96 -19.25 -7.12
N CYS A 147 12.25 -19.38 -6.00
CA CYS A 147 11.93 -18.24 -5.14
C CYS A 147 13.19 -17.72 -4.43
N ASP A 148 13.36 -16.40 -4.47
CA ASP A 148 14.33 -15.69 -3.67
C ASP A 148 13.72 -15.38 -2.29
N TRP A 149 14.01 -16.28 -1.35
CA TRP A 149 13.51 -16.19 0.02
C TRP A 149 14.17 -15.05 0.81
N GLU A 150 15.38 -14.63 0.44
CA GLU A 150 16.05 -13.50 1.08
C GLU A 150 15.40 -12.19 0.68
N ALA A 151 15.10 -12.02 -0.61
CA ALA A 151 14.37 -10.86 -1.11
C ALA A 151 12.95 -10.78 -0.51
N LEU A 152 12.23 -11.90 -0.43
CA LEU A 152 10.93 -11.95 0.24
C LEU A 152 11.05 -11.57 1.72
N ARG A 153 12.04 -12.12 2.43
CA ARG A 153 12.27 -11.79 3.83
C ARG A 153 12.60 -10.30 3.99
N ALA A 154 13.41 -9.73 3.10
CA ALA A 154 13.71 -8.30 3.10
C ALA A 154 12.44 -7.46 2.94
N LEU A 155 11.59 -7.81 1.97
CA LEU A 155 10.29 -7.16 1.75
C LEU A 155 9.37 -7.24 2.97
N TYR A 156 9.24 -8.41 3.60
CA TYR A 156 8.41 -8.58 4.80
C TYR A 156 9.03 -8.02 6.09
N SER A 157 10.31 -7.65 6.05
CA SER A 157 10.99 -6.98 7.17
C SER A 157 10.90 -5.46 7.07
N LEU A 158 10.29 -4.92 6.01
CA LEU A 158 9.98 -3.50 5.90
C LEU A 158 8.92 -3.10 6.94
N PRO A 159 8.96 -1.83 7.39
CA PRO A 159 8.10 -1.31 8.46
C PRO A 159 6.60 -1.23 8.14
#